data_AF-A0A962RNX8-F1
#
_entry.id   AF-A0A962RNX8-F1
#
_cell.length_a   1.000
_cell.length_b   1.000
_cell.length_c   1.000
_cell.angle_alpha   90.00
_cell.angle_beta   90.00
_cell.angle_gamma   90.00
#
_symmetry.space_group_name_H-M   'P 1'
#
loop_
_entity.id
_entity.type
_entity.pdbx_description
1 polymer ?
#
loop_
_entity_poly.entity_id
_entity_poly.type
_entity_poly.pdbx_seq_one_letter_code
_entity_poly.pdbx_strand_id
1 'polypeptide(L)'
;HIGILGVDKHGEEWYQLTLGGSPGGDDAALGDRLGAAVAKHRVADTVARLFGVYRRERLPGESFLQTYRRIGLSPFKESAYAADPQS
;
A
#
# COMPACT_ATOMS: atom_id res chain seq x y z
N HIS A 1 -0.18 7.95 3.86
CA HIS A 1 -0.34 6.92 4.91
C HIS A 1 -0.57 5.55 4.29
N ILE A 2 -0.54 4.47 5.09
CA ILE A 2 -1.00 3.12 4.68
C ILE A 2 -2.27 2.83 5.46
N GLY A 3 -3.38 2.60 4.76
CA GLY A 3 -4.65 2.18 5.34
C GLY A 3 -4.85 0.68 5.19
N ILE A 4 -5.50 0.06 6.18
CA ILE A 4 -5.85 -1.37 6.20
C ILE A 4 -7.34 -1.48 6.54
N LEU A 5 -8.11 -2.08 5.65
CA LEU A 5 -9.53 -2.35 5.84
C LEU A 5 -9.79 -3.86 5.78
N GLY A 6 -10.42 -4.42 6.81
CA GLY A 6 -10.84 -5.81 6.82
C GLY A 6 -11.94 -6.09 5.80
N VAL A 7 -11.85 -7.22 5.11
CA VAL A 7 -12.82 -7.73 4.14
C VAL A 7 -13.06 -9.20 4.46
N ASP A 8 -14.31 -9.57 4.71
CA ASP A 8 -14.69 -10.98 4.82
C ASP A 8 -14.87 -11.57 3.41
N LYS A 9 -14.21 -12.70 3.14
CA LYS A 9 -14.47 -13.50 1.95
C LYS A 9 -14.65 -14.96 2.35
N HIS A 10 -15.87 -15.45 2.26
CA HIS A 10 -16.19 -16.86 2.52
C HIS A 10 -15.70 -17.36 3.90
N GLY A 11 -15.74 -16.49 4.92
CA GLY A 11 -15.26 -16.81 6.27
C GLY A 11 -13.74 -16.74 6.44
N GLU A 12 -13.00 -16.32 5.42
CA GLU A 12 -11.57 -16.02 5.52
C GLU A 12 -11.34 -14.52 5.71
N GLU A 13 -10.33 -14.17 6.51
CA GLU A 13 -9.93 -12.78 6.74
C GLU A 13 -9.01 -12.28 5.61
N TRP A 14 -9.52 -11.32 4.85
CA TRP A 14 -8.79 -10.61 3.81
C TRP A 14 -8.68 -9.13 4.18
N TYR A 15 -7.71 -8.43 3.61
CA TYR A 15 -7.48 -7.02 3.89
C TYR A 15 -7.25 -6.22 2.62
N GLN A 16 -8.03 -5.15 2.46
CA GLN A 16 -7.78 -4.14 1.44
C GLN A 16 -6.73 -3.15 1.95
N LEU A 17 -5.63 -3.03 1.23
CA LEU A 17 -4.60 -2.02 1.50
C LEU A 17 -4.86 -0.77 0.65
N THR A 18 -4.67 0.40 1.26
CA THR A 18 -4.71 1.71 0.59
C THR A 18 -3.47 2.54 0.87
N LEU A 19 -3.04 3.35 -0.09
CA LEU A 19 -1.84 4.20 -0.02
C LEU A 19 -2.18 5.66 -0.26
N GLY A 20 -1.38 6.57 0.29
CA GLY A 20 -1.50 7.98 -0.02
C GLY A 20 -2.63 8.73 0.68
N GLY A 21 -3.49 8.04 1.43
CA GLY A 21 -4.53 8.69 2.21
C GLY A 21 -3.95 9.59 3.30
N SER A 22 -4.69 10.63 3.68
CA SER A 22 -4.36 11.59 4.76
C SER A 22 -5.62 11.90 5.58
N PRO A 23 -5.74 11.41 6.82
CA PRO A 23 -6.89 11.74 7.68
C PRO A 23 -6.69 13.13 8.32
N GLY A 24 -7.44 14.13 7.86
CA GLY A 24 -7.59 15.44 8.53
C GLY A 24 -6.72 16.58 7.96
N GLY A 25 -7.34 17.74 7.73
CA GLY A 25 -6.74 18.99 7.22
C GLY A 25 -7.21 19.38 5.81
N ASP A 26 -6.72 20.51 5.27
CA ASP A 26 -7.01 20.98 3.89
C ASP A 26 -6.56 19.99 2.79
N ASP A 27 -5.74 19.00 3.16
CA ASP A 27 -5.10 18.02 2.29
C ASP A 27 -5.69 16.60 2.47
N ALA A 28 -6.93 16.54 2.97
CA ALA A 28 -7.67 15.29 3.16
C ALA A 28 -7.86 14.57 1.81
N ALA A 29 -7.18 13.43 1.67
CA ALA A 29 -7.21 12.62 0.48
C ALA A 29 -7.65 11.19 0.81
N LEU A 30 -8.56 10.66 0.00
CA LEU A 30 -8.83 9.22 -0.05
C LEU A 30 -7.57 8.52 -0.57
N GLY A 31 -7.14 7.47 0.14
CA GLY A 31 -6.02 6.67 -0.32
C GLY A 31 -6.39 5.80 -1.51
N ASP A 32 -5.46 5.62 -2.43
CA ASP A 32 -5.62 4.74 -3.58
C ASP A 32 -5.53 3.27 -3.16
N ARG A 33 -6.39 2.43 -3.74
CA ARG A 33 -6.33 0.98 -3.51
C ARG A 33 -5.07 0.41 -4.15
N LEU A 34 -4.30 -0.33 -3.36
CA LEU A 34 -3.08 -0.98 -3.84
C LEU A 34 -3.36 -2.02 -4.95
N GLY A 35 -4.48 -2.73 -4.83
CA GLY A 35 -4.89 -3.79 -5.74
C GLY A 35 -5.88 -4.74 -5.06
N ALA A 36 -5.85 -6.01 -5.44
CA ALA A 36 -6.66 -7.07 -4.81
C ALA A 36 -6.42 -7.14 -3.30
N ALA A 37 -7.46 -7.53 -2.56
CA ALA A 37 -7.33 -7.79 -1.13
C ALA A 37 -6.26 -8.86 -0.88
N VAL A 38 -5.56 -8.72 0.24
CA VAL A 38 -4.44 -9.57 0.65
C VAL A 38 -4.91 -10.47 1.78
N ALA A 39 -4.63 -11.77 1.71
CA ALA A 39 -4.95 -12.70 2.79
C ALA A 39 -4.21 -12.31 4.07
N LYS A 40 -4.81 -12.50 5.24
CA LYS A 40 -4.25 -12.14 6.57
C LYS A 40 -2.76 -12.46 6.73
N HIS A 41 -2.37 -13.68 6.39
CA HIS A 41 -1.00 -14.17 6.57
C HIS A 41 0.03 -13.48 5.66
N ARG A 42 -0.40 -12.75 4.63
CA ARG A 42 0.47 -12.01 3.69
C ARG A 42 0.58 -10.52 3.98
N VAL A 43 -0.30 -9.96 4.82
CA VAL A 43 -0.34 -8.50 5.07
C VAL A 43 1.03 -7.97 5.51
N ALA A 44 1.70 -8.65 6.43
CA ALA A 44 3.01 -8.24 6.93
C ALA A 44 4.07 -8.21 5.81
N ASP A 45 4.12 -9.25 4.99
CA ASP A 45 5.06 -9.35 3.85
C ASP A 45 4.78 -8.24 2.82
N THR A 46 3.51 -8.01 2.49
CA THR A 46 3.12 -6.95 1.56
C THR A 46 3.55 -5.59 2.09
N VAL A 47 3.30 -5.27 3.35
CA VAL A 47 3.73 -4.01 3.97
C VAL A 47 5.25 -3.86 3.97
N ALA A 48 6.00 -4.93 4.25
CA ALA A 48 7.47 -4.91 4.19
C ALA A 48 7.98 -4.59 2.77
N ARG A 49 7.33 -5.13 1.73
CA ARG A 49 7.65 -4.82 0.32
C ARG A 49 7.39 -3.36 -0.01
N LEU A 50 6.27 -2.80 0.46
CA LEU A 50 5.96 -1.36 0.29
C LEU A 50 7.04 -0.47 0.94
N PHE A 51 7.52 -0.84 2.12
CA PHE A 51 8.67 -0.15 2.73
C PHE A 51 9.97 -0.37 1.97
N GLY A 52 10.13 -1.51 1.29
CA GLY A 52 11.23 -1.74 0.35
C GLY A 52 11.25 -0.73 -0.79
N VAL A 53 10.10 -0.49 -1.44
CA VAL A 53 9.95 0.54 -2.48
C VAL A 53 10.27 1.92 -1.92
N TYR A 54 9.64 2.30 -0.80
CA TYR A 54 9.90 3.59 -0.17
C TYR A 54 11.40 3.80 0.12
N ARG A 55 12.08 2.82 0.72
CA ARG A 55 13.51 2.96 1.04
C ARG A 55 14.40 3.11 -0.19
N ARG A 56 14.03 2.46 -1.31
CA ARG A 56 14.79 2.51 -2.56
C ARG A 56 14.57 3.82 -3.32
N GLU A 57 13.33 4.30 -3.34
CA GLU A 57 12.92 5.41 -4.21
C GLU A 57 12.92 6.78 -3.51
N ARG A 58 12.94 6.83 -2.18
CA ARG A 58 12.88 8.11 -1.44
C ARG A 58 14.10 8.97 -1.71
N LEU A 59 13.86 10.28 -1.83
CA LEU A 59 14.94 11.27 -1.76
C LEU A 59 15.27 11.62 -0.30
N PRO A 60 16.46 12.18 -0.02
CA PRO A 60 16.80 12.65 1.31
C PRO A 60 15.74 13.60 1.88
N GLY A 61 15.24 13.30 3.08
CA GLY A 61 14.21 14.09 3.75
C GLY A 61 12.76 13.79 3.35
N GLU A 62 12.52 12.94 2.34
CA GLU A 62 11.14 12.57 1.99
C GLU A 62 10.53 11.61 3.03
N SER A 63 9.28 11.90 3.38
CA SER A 63 8.36 10.95 4.03
C SER A 63 7.80 9.96 3.02
N PHE A 64 7.23 8.86 3.53
CA PHE A 64 6.51 7.88 2.69
C PHE A 64 5.44 8.54 1.80
N LEU A 65 4.66 9.47 2.35
CA LEU A 65 3.59 10.15 1.60
C LEU A 65 4.16 11.02 0.47
N GLN A 66 5.26 11.72 0.70
CA GLN A 66 5.92 12.53 -0.32
C GLN A 66 6.49 11.66 -1.44
N THR A 67 7.21 10.58 -1.08
CA THR A 67 7.72 9.61 -2.06
C THR A 67 6.56 9.02 -2.88
N TYR A 68 5.47 8.61 -2.23
CA TYR A 68 4.26 8.11 -2.89
C TYR A 68 3.66 9.12 -3.88
N ARG A 69 3.47 10.38 -3.45
CA ARG A 69 2.90 11.44 -4.30
C ARG A 69 3.78 11.74 -5.52
N ARG A 70 5.11 11.58 -5.41
CA ARG A 70 6.06 11.84 -6.51
C ARG A 70 6.12 10.69 -7.52
N ILE A 71 6.23 9.45 -7.06
CA ILE A 71 6.46 8.28 -7.95
C ILE A 71 5.16 7.56 -8.35
N GLY A 72 4.05 7.90 -7.69
CA GLY A 72 2.76 7.28 -7.92
C GLY A 72 2.65 5.86 -7.38
N LEU A 73 1.52 5.21 -7.68
CA LEU A 73 1.15 3.89 -7.14
C LEU A 73 1.90 2.72 -7.80
N SER A 74 2.24 2.82 -9.09
CA SER A 74 2.71 1.68 -9.89
C SER A 74 3.89 0.93 -9.27
N PRO A 75 4.98 1.58 -8.81
CA PRO A 75 6.11 0.86 -8.22
C PRO A 75 5.74 0.09 -6.95
N PHE A 76 4.79 0.62 -6.17
CA PHE A 76 4.29 -0.03 -4.96
C PHE A 76 3.42 -1.25 -5.30
N LYS A 77 2.55 -1.13 -6.30
CA LYS A 77 1.70 -2.23 -6.78
C LYS A 77 2.55 -3.36 -7.33
N GLU A 78 3.50 -3.06 -8.21
CA GLU A 78 4.42 -4.06 -8.77
C GLU A 78 5.17 -4.79 -7.66
N SER A 79 5.76 -4.05 -6.71
CA SER A 79 6.50 -4.68 -5.62
C SER A 79 5.61 -5.49 -4.69
N ALA A 80 4.35 -5.08 -4.45
CA ALA A 80 3.43 -5.81 -3.59
C ALA A 80 3.13 -7.21 -4.16
N TYR A 81 2.90 -7.29 -5.48
CA TYR A 81 2.45 -8.51 -6.18
C TYR A 81 3.57 -9.25 -6.94
N ALA A 82 4.83 -8.80 -6.89
CA ALA A 82 5.96 -9.41 -7.62
C ALA A 82 6.23 -10.91 -7.35
N ALA A 83 5.70 -11.47 -6.27
CA ALA A 83 5.83 -12.90 -5.96
C ALA A 83 4.55 -13.72 -6.21
N ASP A 84 3.48 -13.09 -6.71
CA ASP A 84 2.20 -13.72 -7.05
C ASP A 84 1.89 -13.41 -8.52
N PRO A 85 2.26 -14.28 -9.47
CA PRO A 85 1.78 -14.20 -10.84
C PRO A 85 0.31 -14.64 -10.87
N GLN A 86 -0.58 -13.81 -10.32
CA GLN A 86 -2.01 -14.03 -10.45
C GLN A 86 -2.75 -12.69 -10.54
N SER A 87 -2.67 -12.12 -11.74
CA SER A 87 -3.78 -11.45 -12.43
C SER A 87 -3.49 -11.50 -13.93
#